data_AF-A0A396U6E1-F1
#
_entry.id   AF-A0A396U6E1-F1
#
_cell.length_a   1.000
_cell.length_b   1.000
_cell.length_c   1.000
_cell.angle_alpha   90.00
_cell.angle_beta   90.00
_cell.angle_gamma   90.00
#
_symmetry.space_group_name_H-M   'P 1'
#
loop_
_entity.id
_entity.type
_entity.pdbx_description
1 polymer ?
#
loop_
_entity_poly.entity_id
_entity_poly.type
_entity_poly.pdbx_seq_one_letter_code
_entity_poly.pdbx_strand_id
1 'polypeptide(L)'
;MFFEGSEKKAEIMVDINKINLLTDIDNTFWSDLVTYCNAQVLTTIENQYCKAFVLSESSLFVWPERFLIITCGETSLVNSIEFFLSRHSKSVIEHLIYQRKNEYFANAQPSCFGDDIKIISKFVKGKAYRFGELDRHHNYIFHQQNNLSRENIKAYLCLDTLLSDFIIDDYLFQPYGYSLNAINGKDYLTIHITPQASSSYISFDIKH
;
A
#
# COMPACT_ATOMS: atom_id res chain seq x y z
N MET A 1 26.54 17.12 0.13
CA MET A 1 25.35 16.88 -0.72
C MET A 1 24.23 16.50 0.23
N PHE A 2 23.13 17.24 0.21
CA PHE A 2 21.97 17.03 1.08
C PHE A 2 21.05 16.01 0.41
N PHE A 3 20.65 14.95 1.11
CA PHE A 3 19.73 13.94 0.59
C PHE A 3 18.94 13.31 1.74
N GLU A 4 17.61 13.34 1.63
CA GLU A 4 16.70 12.68 2.56
C GLU A 4 16.43 11.24 2.09
N GLY A 5 17.03 10.27 2.76
CA GLY A 5 16.83 8.85 2.45
C GLY A 5 15.54 8.26 3.02
N SER A 6 14.81 8.99 3.88
CA SER A 6 13.55 8.52 4.45
C SER A 6 12.47 8.35 3.38
N GLU A 7 11.89 7.17 3.31
CA GLU A 7 10.94 6.80 2.28
C GLU A 7 9.50 7.23 2.62
N LYS A 8 8.78 7.60 1.56
CA LYS A 8 7.33 7.71 1.51
C LYS A 8 6.81 6.58 0.61
N LYS A 9 5.71 5.96 1.00
CA LYS A 9 5.12 4.81 0.28
C LYS A 9 3.62 5.00 0.15
N ALA A 10 3.07 4.77 -1.04
CA ALA A 10 1.63 4.73 -1.26
C ALA A 10 1.26 3.49 -2.05
N GLU A 11 0.25 2.78 -1.57
CA GLU A 11 -0.36 1.65 -2.26
C GLU A 11 -1.85 1.91 -2.42
N ILE A 12 -2.35 1.84 -3.65
CA ILE A 12 -3.77 2.00 -3.96
C ILE A 12 -4.24 0.74 -4.70
N MET A 13 -5.30 0.14 -4.19
CA MET A 13 -6.02 -0.96 -4.82
C MET A 13 -7.33 -0.46 -5.41
N VAL A 14 -7.69 -1.02 -6.55
CA VAL A 14 -8.90 -0.69 -7.30
C VAL A 14 -9.73 -1.92 -7.56
N ASP A 15 -11.03 -1.71 -7.76
CA ASP A 15 -11.95 -2.76 -8.21
C ASP A 15 -11.62 -3.12 -9.66
N ILE A 16 -10.99 -4.30 -9.83
CA ILE A 16 -10.56 -4.81 -11.14
C ILE A 16 -11.71 -4.98 -12.13
N ASN A 17 -12.95 -5.12 -11.66
CA ASN A 17 -14.12 -5.20 -12.52
C ASN A 17 -14.53 -3.83 -13.07
N LYS A 18 -14.01 -2.74 -12.51
CA LYS A 18 -14.27 -1.36 -12.95
C LYS A 18 -13.12 -0.75 -13.73
N ILE A 19 -11.88 -1.11 -13.40
CA ILE A 19 -10.68 -0.65 -14.12
C ILE A 19 -9.54 -1.64 -13.96
N ASN A 20 -8.85 -1.92 -15.07
CA ASN A 20 -7.58 -2.62 -15.08
C ASN A 20 -6.44 -1.63 -15.28
N LEU A 21 -5.63 -1.41 -14.24
CA LEU A 21 -4.55 -0.41 -14.24
C LEU A 21 -3.42 -0.72 -15.24
N LEU A 22 -3.29 -1.97 -15.68
CA LEU A 22 -2.28 -2.35 -16.68
C LEU A 22 -2.72 -2.08 -18.11
N THR A 23 -3.98 -2.40 -18.43
CA THR A 23 -4.50 -2.36 -19.80
C THR A 23 -5.28 -1.10 -20.13
N ASP A 24 -5.95 -0.51 -19.13
CA ASP A 24 -6.87 0.61 -19.33
C ASP A 24 -6.18 1.96 -19.09
N ILE A 25 -4.99 1.96 -18.50
CA ILE A 25 -4.18 3.15 -18.20
C ILE A 25 -2.85 3.08 -18.95
N ASP A 26 -2.58 4.10 -19.76
CA ASP A 26 -1.34 4.19 -20.53
C ASP A 26 -0.13 4.67 -19.69
N ASN A 27 1.06 4.55 -20.27
CA ASN A 27 2.30 4.95 -19.59
C ASN A 27 2.46 6.48 -19.46
N THR A 28 1.68 7.28 -20.19
CA THR A 28 1.70 8.74 -20.05
C THR A 28 1.01 9.15 -18.76
N PHE A 29 -0.09 8.51 -18.39
CA PHE A 29 -0.73 8.70 -17.08
C PHE A 29 0.21 8.39 -15.92
N TRP A 30 0.97 7.29 -16.00
CA TRP A 30 1.93 6.92 -14.95
C TRP A 30 3.09 7.92 -14.88
N SER A 31 3.55 8.43 -16.01
CA SER A 31 4.58 9.47 -16.08
C SER A 31 4.08 10.80 -15.50
N ASP A 32 2.83 11.18 -15.78
CA ASP A 32 2.17 12.33 -15.17
C ASP A 32 2.06 12.12 -13.65
N LEU A 33 1.55 10.98 -13.19
CA LEU A 33 1.43 10.65 -11.78
C LEU A 33 2.77 10.84 -11.04
N VAL A 34 3.87 10.36 -11.61
CA VAL A 34 5.22 10.54 -11.08
C VAL A 34 5.67 12.01 -11.09
N THR A 35 5.31 12.76 -12.13
CA THR A 35 5.59 14.19 -12.23
C THR A 35 4.93 14.98 -11.10
N TYR A 36 3.72 14.60 -10.68
CA TYR A 36 3.01 15.29 -9.58
C TYR A 36 3.72 15.16 -8.22
N CYS A 37 4.57 14.14 -8.00
CA CYS A 37 5.40 14.08 -6.79
C CYS A 37 6.80 14.67 -6.96
N ASN A 38 7.05 15.43 -8.03
CA ASN A 38 8.35 16.02 -8.38
C ASN A 38 9.44 14.97 -8.67
N ALA A 39 9.05 13.84 -9.25
CA ALA A 39 9.97 12.82 -9.72
C ALA A 39 9.83 12.64 -11.24
N GLN A 40 10.73 11.85 -11.84
CA GLN A 40 10.70 11.50 -13.27
C GLN A 40 10.86 9.99 -13.44
N VAL A 41 10.21 9.44 -14.46
CA VAL A 41 10.46 8.06 -14.91
C VAL A 41 11.77 8.04 -15.70
N LEU A 42 12.71 7.18 -15.29
CA LEU A 42 14.00 7.00 -15.96
C LEU A 42 13.97 5.84 -16.95
N THR A 43 13.45 4.69 -16.51
CA THR A 43 13.33 3.49 -17.32
C THR A 43 12.09 2.69 -16.93
N THR A 44 11.60 1.88 -17.86
CA THR A 44 10.43 1.02 -17.68
C THR A 44 10.74 -0.40 -18.13
N ILE A 45 10.30 -1.38 -17.36
CA ILE A 45 10.23 -2.79 -17.74
C ILE A 45 8.79 -3.28 -17.56
N GLU A 46 8.38 -4.27 -18.34
CA GLU A 46 7.03 -4.83 -18.25
C GLU A 46 7.00 -6.33 -18.57
N ASN A 47 6.03 -7.02 -18.00
CA ASN A 47 5.61 -8.35 -18.37
C ASN A 47 4.07 -8.44 -18.34
N GLN A 48 3.51 -9.62 -18.61
CA GLN A 48 2.05 -9.82 -18.65
C GLN A 48 1.31 -9.55 -17.33
N TYR A 49 2.02 -9.41 -16.21
CA TYR A 49 1.45 -9.25 -14.87
C TYR A 49 1.77 -7.91 -14.20
N CYS A 50 2.80 -7.19 -14.66
CA CYS A 50 3.31 -6.03 -13.96
C CYS A 50 4.08 -5.09 -14.90
N LYS A 51 3.90 -3.78 -14.71
CA LYS A 51 4.82 -2.74 -15.17
C LYS A 51 5.64 -2.23 -13.98
N ALA A 52 6.94 -2.04 -14.18
CA ALA A 52 7.82 -1.47 -13.16
C ALA A 52 8.63 -0.31 -13.76
N PHE A 53 8.68 0.79 -13.02
CA PHE A 53 9.30 2.05 -13.42
C PHE A 53 10.39 2.39 -12.42
N VAL A 54 11.61 2.59 -12.91
CA VAL A 54 12.68 3.21 -12.12
C VAL A 54 12.45 4.71 -12.16
N LEU A 55 12.37 5.34 -10.99
CA LEU A 55 12.17 6.77 -10.85
C LEU A 55 13.49 7.47 -10.49
N SER A 56 13.57 8.78 -10.73
CA SER A 56 14.68 9.61 -10.25
C SER A 56 14.87 9.52 -8.73
N GLU A 57 13.79 9.24 -7.99
CA GLU A 57 13.72 9.23 -6.52
C GLU A 57 13.03 7.95 -6.00
N SER A 58 13.32 6.76 -6.59
CA SER A 58 12.90 5.39 -6.19
C SER A 58 12.12 4.61 -7.27
N SER A 59 10.88 4.15 -7.04
CA SER A 59 10.23 3.13 -7.90
C SER A 59 8.69 3.19 -7.90
N LEU A 60 8.09 2.83 -9.03
CA LEU A 60 6.65 2.60 -9.19
C LEU A 60 6.41 1.21 -9.78
N PHE A 61 5.46 0.46 -9.21
CA PHE A 61 5.00 -0.85 -9.69
C PHE A 61 3.50 -0.80 -9.94
N VAL A 62 3.04 -1.35 -11.04
CA VAL A 62 1.62 -1.37 -11.44
C VAL A 62 1.24 -2.81 -11.79
N TRP A 63 0.20 -3.32 -11.15
CA TRP A 63 -0.51 -4.58 -11.42
C TRP A 63 -1.95 -4.27 -11.87
N PRO A 64 -2.73 -5.22 -12.39
CA PRO A 64 -4.09 -4.95 -12.85
C PRO A 64 -4.98 -4.24 -11.81
N GLU A 65 -4.89 -4.67 -10.55
CA GLU A 65 -5.78 -4.30 -9.45
C GLU A 65 -5.15 -3.35 -8.44
N ARG A 66 -3.85 -3.03 -8.57
CA ARG A 66 -3.15 -2.16 -7.62
C ARG A 66 -1.89 -1.53 -8.19
N PHE A 67 -1.48 -0.41 -7.62
CA PHE A 67 -0.15 0.12 -7.83
C PHE A 67 0.53 0.48 -6.51
N LEU A 68 1.85 0.41 -6.52
CA LEU A 68 2.72 0.77 -5.41
C LEU A 68 3.73 1.80 -5.90
N ILE A 69 3.78 2.95 -5.23
CA ILE A 69 4.80 3.97 -5.46
C ILE A 69 5.59 4.20 -4.18
N ILE A 70 6.91 4.19 -4.31
CA ILE A 70 7.86 4.50 -3.24
C ILE A 70 8.67 5.69 -3.73
N THR A 71 8.83 6.70 -2.88
CA THR A 71 9.66 7.86 -3.18
C THR A 71 10.54 8.25 -1.99
N CYS A 72 11.67 8.88 -2.27
CA CYS A 72 12.57 9.47 -1.27
C CYS A 72 12.85 10.95 -1.59
N GLY A 73 13.83 11.55 -0.91
CA GLY A 73 14.21 12.95 -1.12
C GLY A 73 13.12 13.93 -0.70
N GLU A 74 12.99 15.02 -1.47
CA GLU A 74 12.02 16.11 -1.25
C GLU A 74 10.75 15.92 -2.08
N THR A 75 10.47 14.70 -2.53
CA THR A 75 9.26 14.37 -3.32
C THR A 75 7.98 14.61 -2.53
N SER A 76 6.92 15.01 -3.25
CA SER A 76 5.58 15.27 -2.71
C SER A 76 4.61 14.14 -3.05
N LEU A 77 4.83 12.94 -2.49
CA LEU A 77 4.07 11.73 -2.87
C LEU A 77 2.55 11.89 -2.74
N VAL A 78 2.07 12.69 -1.79
CA VAL A 78 0.65 12.98 -1.62
C VAL A 78 0.00 13.58 -2.87
N ASN A 79 0.74 14.35 -3.67
CA ASN A 79 0.22 14.97 -4.88
C ASN A 79 -0.04 13.92 -5.97
N SER A 80 0.77 12.86 -6.07
CA SER A 80 0.50 11.71 -6.95
C SER A 80 -0.75 10.95 -6.52
N ILE A 81 -0.97 10.82 -5.21
CA ILE A 81 -2.19 10.23 -4.66
C ILE A 81 -3.39 11.10 -5.04
N GLU A 82 -3.33 12.42 -4.81
CA GLU A 82 -4.40 13.36 -5.18
C GLU A 82 -4.67 13.35 -6.70
N PHE A 83 -3.62 13.29 -7.52
CA PHE A 83 -3.73 13.15 -8.97
C PHE A 83 -4.53 11.92 -9.37
N PHE A 84 -4.23 10.75 -8.78
CA PHE A 84 -4.93 9.51 -9.05
C PHE A 84 -6.40 9.57 -8.60
N LEU A 85 -6.63 10.03 -7.35
CA LEU A 85 -7.97 10.09 -6.74
C LEU A 85 -8.89 11.14 -7.39
N SER A 86 -8.33 12.22 -7.95
CA SER A 86 -9.11 13.25 -8.65
C SER A 86 -9.58 12.81 -10.04
N ARG A 87 -8.95 11.79 -10.63
CA ARG A 87 -9.28 11.27 -11.97
C ARG A 87 -10.17 10.03 -11.97
N HIS A 88 -10.37 9.42 -10.81
CA HIS A 88 -11.16 8.20 -10.68
C HIS A 88 -12.31 8.41 -9.68
N SER A 89 -13.44 7.76 -9.93
CA SER A 89 -14.56 7.76 -8.99
C SER A 89 -14.14 7.08 -7.68
N LYS A 90 -14.67 7.57 -6.55
CA LYS A 90 -14.48 6.93 -5.23
C LYS A 90 -14.91 5.46 -5.21
N SER A 91 -15.85 5.07 -6.06
CA SER A 91 -16.32 3.68 -6.18
C SER A 91 -15.30 2.73 -6.80
N VAL A 92 -14.25 3.26 -7.44
CA VAL A 92 -13.15 2.48 -8.02
C VAL A 92 -12.12 2.12 -6.96
N ILE A 93 -11.93 2.96 -5.94
CA ILE A 93 -10.88 2.81 -4.94
C ILE A 93 -11.34 1.82 -3.86
N GLU A 94 -10.73 0.63 -3.85
CA GLU A 94 -11.01 -0.37 -2.83
C GLU A 94 -10.22 -0.08 -1.56
N HIS A 95 -8.93 0.19 -1.68
CA HIS A 95 -8.06 0.42 -0.54
C HIS A 95 -6.97 1.43 -0.84
N LEU A 96 -6.56 2.20 0.18
CA LEU A 96 -5.45 3.12 0.12
C LEU A 96 -4.65 3.04 1.42
N ILE A 97 -3.35 2.81 1.27
CA ILE A 97 -2.38 2.91 2.36
C ILE A 97 -1.34 3.96 1.98
N TYR A 98 -1.07 4.88 2.90
CA TYR A 98 0.01 5.84 2.79
C TYR A 98 0.92 5.74 4.00
N GLN A 99 2.23 5.68 3.77
CA GLN A 99 3.23 5.56 4.81
C GLN A 99 4.33 6.60 4.64
N ARG A 100 4.84 7.09 5.77
CA ARG A 100 6.04 7.92 5.85
C ARG A 100 6.92 7.44 6.98
N LYS A 101 8.17 7.12 6.67
CA LYS A 101 9.19 6.99 7.70
C LYS A 101 9.51 8.37 8.27
N ASN A 102 9.73 8.48 9.59
CA ASN A 102 10.11 9.74 10.20
C ASN A 102 11.37 10.32 9.52
N GLU A 103 11.31 11.61 9.21
CA GLU A 103 12.32 12.26 8.38
C GLU A 103 13.59 12.59 9.19
N TYR A 104 14.77 12.49 8.56
CA TYR A 104 16.01 12.94 9.18
C TYR A 104 16.11 14.47 9.14
N PHE A 105 15.53 15.09 8.12
CA PHE A 105 15.54 16.53 7.85
C PHE A 105 14.12 17.05 7.58
N ALA A 106 13.25 16.97 8.59
CA ALA A 106 11.84 17.35 8.47
C ALA A 106 11.61 18.79 7.97
N ASN A 107 12.52 19.72 8.26
CA ASN A 107 12.45 21.12 7.83
C ASN A 107 12.69 21.33 6.33
N ALA A 108 13.31 20.38 5.64
CA ALA A 108 13.52 20.43 4.19
C ALA A 108 12.35 19.82 3.42
N GLN A 109 11.43 19.11 4.11
CA GLN A 109 10.32 18.46 3.44
C GLN A 109 9.24 19.47 3.05
N PRO A 110 8.61 19.30 1.87
CA PRO A 110 7.59 20.22 1.37
C PRO A 110 6.30 20.20 2.19
N SER A 111 6.06 19.12 2.95
CA SER A 111 4.90 18.94 3.81
C SER A 111 5.24 17.99 4.96
N CYS A 112 4.45 18.04 6.03
CA CYS A 112 4.47 17.01 7.07
C CYS A 112 3.39 15.95 6.84
N PHE A 113 3.49 14.80 7.50
CA PHE A 113 2.50 13.72 7.39
C PHE A 113 1.06 14.21 7.68
N GLY A 114 0.88 15.10 8.67
CA GLY A 114 -0.44 15.66 8.98
C GLY A 114 -1.07 16.46 7.84
N ASP A 115 -0.27 17.21 7.09
CA ASP A 115 -0.75 17.96 5.93
C ASP A 115 -1.13 17.03 4.78
N ASP A 116 -0.35 15.96 4.57
CA ASP A 116 -0.68 14.95 3.58
C ASP A 116 -2.03 14.28 3.89
N ILE A 117 -2.28 13.95 5.15
CA ILE A 117 -3.54 13.33 5.56
C ILE A 117 -4.72 14.28 5.35
N LYS A 118 -4.56 15.60 5.52
CA LYS A 118 -5.63 16.56 5.18
C LYS A 118 -6.01 16.50 3.71
N ILE A 119 -5.05 16.25 2.81
CA ILE A 119 -5.32 16.10 1.37
C ILE A 119 -6.05 14.78 1.11
N ILE A 120 -5.48 13.65 1.57
CA ILE A 120 -6.06 12.31 1.36
C ILE A 120 -7.48 12.22 1.93
N SER A 121 -7.73 12.83 3.09
CA SER A 121 -9.03 12.79 3.78
C SER A 121 -10.15 13.52 3.05
N LYS A 122 -9.86 14.34 2.03
CA LYS A 122 -10.88 14.92 1.13
C LYS A 122 -11.54 13.84 0.25
N PHE A 123 -10.78 12.78 -0.05
CA PHE A 123 -11.18 11.73 -0.99
C PHE A 123 -11.73 10.51 -0.26
N VAL A 124 -10.99 10.00 0.73
CA VAL A 124 -11.31 8.75 1.44
C VAL A 124 -11.33 8.95 2.96
N LYS A 125 -12.22 8.24 3.65
CA LYS A 125 -12.19 8.17 5.11
C LYS A 125 -11.12 7.17 5.54
N GLY A 126 -10.35 7.50 6.57
CA GLY A 126 -9.29 6.62 7.06
C GLY A 126 -8.83 6.99 8.45
N LYS A 127 -7.87 6.21 8.94
CA LYS A 127 -7.23 6.44 10.23
C LYS A 127 -5.73 6.54 10.05
N ALA A 128 -5.14 7.44 10.82
CA ALA A 128 -3.71 7.71 10.85
C ALA A 128 -3.12 7.25 12.18
N TYR A 129 -1.96 6.59 12.12
CA TYR A 129 -1.25 6.03 13.27
C TYR A 129 0.23 6.35 13.19
N ARG A 130 0.88 6.28 14.34
CA ARG A 130 2.33 6.33 14.49
C ARG A 130 2.78 5.04 15.16
N PHE A 131 3.68 4.32 14.52
CA PHE A 131 4.29 3.10 15.04
C PHE A 131 5.74 3.37 15.42
N GLY A 132 6.08 3.23 16.70
CA GLY A 132 7.41 3.54 17.26
C GLY A 132 7.36 4.63 18.32
N GLU A 133 8.51 5.15 18.74
CA GLU A 133 8.62 6.26 19.70
C GLU A 133 8.60 7.62 18.99
N LEU A 134 8.10 8.68 19.64
CA LEU A 134 7.93 9.99 19.01
C LEU A 134 9.29 10.60 18.65
N ASP A 135 10.24 10.46 19.57
CA ASP A 135 11.57 11.08 19.47
C ASP A 135 12.63 10.10 18.93
N ARG A 136 12.20 8.95 18.38
CA ARG A 136 13.09 7.98 17.72
C ARG A 136 12.49 7.49 16.40
N HIS A 137 13.05 6.39 15.89
CA HIS A 137 12.54 5.71 14.72
C HIS A 137 11.06 5.35 14.88
N HIS A 138 10.24 5.97 14.05
CA HIS A 138 8.84 5.63 13.89
C HIS A 138 8.43 5.65 12.42
N ASN A 139 7.25 5.10 12.15
CA ASN A 139 6.60 5.14 10.86
C ASN A 139 5.18 5.68 11.05
N TYR A 140 4.80 6.63 10.21
CA TYR A 140 3.44 7.12 10.13
C TYR A 140 2.69 6.33 9.07
N ILE A 141 1.53 5.82 9.41
CA ILE A 141 0.69 5.05 8.49
C ILE A 141 -0.72 5.61 8.52
N PHE A 142 -1.21 5.98 7.35
CA PHE A 142 -2.63 6.15 7.09
C PHE A 142 -3.15 4.94 6.34
N HIS A 143 -4.30 4.43 6.76
CA HIS A 143 -5.02 3.42 6.01
C HIS A 143 -6.48 3.84 5.85
N GLN A 144 -7.03 3.56 4.67
CA GLN A 144 -8.44 3.74 4.39
C GLN A 144 -9.28 2.87 5.33
N GLN A 145 -10.39 3.43 5.79
CA GLN A 145 -11.36 2.73 6.62
C GLN A 145 -12.32 1.98 5.70
N ASN A 146 -12.18 0.65 5.68
CA ASN A 146 -13.01 -0.24 4.88
C ASN A 146 -13.74 -1.22 5.79
N ASN A 147 -14.84 -1.77 5.27
CA ASN A 147 -15.47 -2.93 5.88
C ASN A 147 -14.57 -4.14 5.62
N LEU A 148 -13.97 -4.68 6.68
CA LEU A 148 -13.18 -5.90 6.60
C LEU A 148 -14.11 -7.09 6.34
N SER A 149 -13.80 -7.85 5.30
CA SER A 149 -14.40 -9.15 5.01
C SER A 149 -13.27 -10.17 4.82
N ARG A 150 -13.58 -11.47 4.87
CA ARG A 150 -12.58 -12.51 4.59
C ARG A 150 -12.09 -12.42 3.16
N GLU A 151 -13.00 -12.20 2.24
CA GLU A 151 -12.75 -12.09 0.81
C GLU A 151 -11.79 -10.92 0.51
N ASN A 152 -12.00 -9.76 1.15
CA ASN A 152 -11.11 -8.61 1.03
C ASN A 152 -9.72 -8.88 1.64
N ILE A 153 -9.63 -9.61 2.77
CA ILE A 153 -8.34 -9.98 3.37
C ILE A 153 -7.57 -10.95 2.45
N LYS A 154 -8.24 -11.98 1.93
CA LYS A 154 -7.66 -12.94 0.99
C LYS A 154 -7.14 -12.26 -0.27
N ALA A 155 -7.93 -11.36 -0.84
CA ALA A 155 -7.52 -10.58 -2.01
C ALA A 155 -6.33 -9.67 -1.70
N TYR A 156 -6.37 -8.93 -0.58
CA TYR A 156 -5.29 -8.03 -0.16
C TYR A 156 -3.96 -8.75 0.07
N LEU A 157 -4.00 -9.91 0.75
CA LEU A 157 -2.83 -10.73 1.03
C LEU A 157 -2.42 -11.63 -0.14
N CYS A 158 -3.14 -11.57 -1.27
CA CYS A 158 -2.95 -12.43 -2.44
C CYS A 158 -2.90 -13.93 -2.10
N LEU A 159 -3.70 -14.38 -1.14
CA LEU A 159 -3.59 -15.74 -0.59
C LEU A 159 -3.86 -16.82 -1.63
N ASP A 160 -4.80 -16.59 -2.55
CA ASP A 160 -5.13 -17.57 -3.60
C ASP A 160 -3.98 -17.76 -4.60
N THR A 161 -3.07 -16.77 -4.72
CA THR A 161 -1.85 -16.88 -5.54
C THR A 161 -0.68 -17.42 -4.75
N LEU A 162 -0.47 -16.93 -3.51
CA LEU A 162 0.65 -17.36 -2.67
C LEU A 162 0.51 -18.81 -2.20
N LEU A 163 -0.72 -19.29 -2.02
CA LEU A 163 -1.06 -20.60 -1.48
C LEU A 163 -1.94 -21.38 -2.48
N SER A 164 -1.67 -21.23 -3.79
CA SER A 164 -2.50 -21.79 -4.87
C SER A 164 -2.69 -23.31 -4.79
N ASP A 165 -1.70 -24.01 -4.23
CA ASP A 165 -1.70 -25.47 -4.10
C ASP A 165 -2.21 -25.94 -2.74
N PHE A 166 -2.56 -25.01 -1.84
CA PHE A 166 -3.06 -25.32 -0.52
C PHE A 166 -4.59 -25.21 -0.46
N ILE A 167 -5.19 -26.11 0.31
CA ILE A 167 -6.57 -25.95 0.76
C ILE A 167 -6.56 -24.98 1.94
N ILE A 168 -7.23 -23.84 1.78
CA ILE A 168 -7.26 -22.76 2.77
C ILE A 168 -8.59 -22.77 3.53
N ASP A 169 -8.54 -22.70 4.85
CA ASP A 169 -9.67 -22.42 5.74
C ASP A 169 -9.36 -21.17 6.57
N ASP A 170 -10.19 -20.14 6.45
CA ASP A 170 -9.97 -18.85 7.11
C ASP A 170 -11.21 -18.29 7.84
N TYR A 171 -10.92 -17.52 8.89
CA TYR A 171 -11.92 -16.99 9.79
C TYR A 171 -11.59 -15.56 10.22
N LEU A 172 -12.58 -14.67 10.05
CA LEU A 172 -12.54 -13.28 10.51
C LEU A 172 -13.40 -13.15 11.77
N PHE A 173 -12.76 -12.90 12.91
CA PHE A 173 -13.41 -12.74 14.20
C PHE A 173 -14.06 -11.37 14.34
N GLN A 174 -15.16 -11.31 15.10
CA GLN A 174 -15.81 -10.07 15.50
C GLN A 174 -15.46 -9.74 16.95
N PRO A 175 -15.13 -8.47 17.28
CA PRO A 175 -15.13 -7.29 16.40
C PRO A 175 -13.88 -7.17 15.51
N TYR A 176 -12.80 -7.91 15.81
CA TYR A 176 -11.57 -7.94 15.01
C TYR A 176 -10.71 -9.17 15.35
N GLY A 177 -9.90 -9.61 14.40
CA GLY A 177 -9.00 -10.78 14.50
C GLY A 177 -9.09 -11.66 13.26
N TYR A 178 -8.01 -12.29 12.83
CA TYR A 178 -8.00 -13.16 11.65
C TYR A 178 -7.23 -14.44 11.95
N SER A 179 -7.70 -15.57 11.44
CA SER A 179 -6.96 -16.82 11.46
C SER A 179 -7.10 -17.56 10.16
N LEU A 180 -6.04 -18.25 9.76
CA LEU A 180 -5.99 -19.03 8.55
C LEU A 180 -5.20 -20.30 8.82
N ASN A 181 -5.72 -21.43 8.35
CA ASN A 181 -4.97 -22.66 8.17
C ASN A 181 -4.93 -22.99 6.68
N ALA A 182 -3.78 -23.46 6.21
CA ALA A 182 -3.61 -23.96 4.86
C ALA A 182 -2.92 -25.33 4.91
N ILE A 183 -3.39 -26.30 4.13
CA ILE A 183 -2.77 -27.63 4.02
C ILE A 183 -2.49 -28.01 2.57
N ASN A 184 -1.33 -28.64 2.32
CA ASN A 184 -0.99 -29.26 1.04
C ASN A 184 -0.20 -30.55 1.28
N GLY A 185 -0.86 -31.71 1.16
CA GLY A 185 -0.23 -32.99 1.47
C GLY A 185 0.14 -33.11 2.95
N LYS A 186 1.45 -33.15 3.26
CA LYS A 186 1.97 -33.16 4.64
C LYS A 186 2.32 -31.77 5.15
N ASP A 187 2.33 -30.80 4.26
CA ASP A 187 2.72 -29.44 4.56
C ASP A 187 1.53 -28.70 5.17
N TYR A 188 1.80 -27.83 6.15
CA TYR A 188 0.82 -26.91 6.67
C TYR A 188 1.39 -25.51 6.83
N LEU A 189 0.49 -24.54 6.82
CA LEU A 189 0.74 -23.15 7.17
C LEU A 189 -0.39 -22.65 8.06
N THR A 190 -0.08 -21.85 9.07
CA THR A 190 -1.09 -21.19 9.89
C THR A 190 -0.71 -19.75 10.18
N ILE A 191 -1.72 -18.87 10.20
CA ILE A 191 -1.60 -17.45 10.53
C ILE A 191 -2.62 -17.13 11.60
N HIS A 192 -2.21 -16.46 12.67
CA HIS A 192 -3.12 -15.86 13.64
C HIS A 192 -2.77 -14.39 13.84
N ILE A 193 -3.78 -13.51 13.70
CA ILE A 193 -3.65 -12.05 13.81
C ILE A 193 -4.56 -11.58 14.95
N THR A 194 -3.93 -11.00 15.96
CA THR A 194 -4.57 -10.32 17.10
C THR A 194 -4.29 -8.82 16.97
N PRO A 195 -5.21 -8.02 16.42
CA PRO A 195 -4.95 -6.61 16.07
C PRO A 195 -5.16 -5.62 17.22
N GLN A 196 -5.56 -6.08 18.41
CA GLN A 196 -5.85 -5.23 19.57
C GLN A 196 -4.62 -4.39 19.94
N ALA A 197 -4.77 -3.06 19.98
CA ALA A 197 -3.64 -2.14 20.19
C ALA A 197 -2.87 -2.38 21.49
N SER A 198 -3.52 -2.86 22.56
CA SER A 198 -2.90 -3.15 23.85
C SER A 198 -2.08 -4.44 23.86
N SER A 199 -2.28 -5.32 22.88
CA SER A 199 -1.70 -6.68 22.86
C SER A 199 -1.61 -7.20 21.42
N SER A 200 -1.11 -6.37 20.51
CA SER A 200 -1.08 -6.70 19.09
C SER A 200 -0.08 -7.82 18.86
N TYR A 201 -0.49 -8.90 18.19
CA TYR A 201 0.35 -10.07 17.95
C TYR A 201 0.01 -10.73 16.62
N ILE A 202 1.04 -11.19 15.91
CA ILE A 202 0.90 -12.02 14.70
C ILE A 202 1.79 -13.23 14.88
N SER A 203 1.24 -14.42 14.67
CA SER A 203 2.02 -15.66 14.52
C SER A 203 1.87 -16.20 13.12
N PHE A 204 2.97 -16.69 12.58
CA PHE A 204 3.06 -17.42 11.33
C PHE A 204 3.87 -18.67 11.59
N ASP A 205 3.36 -19.83 11.21
CA ASP A 205 4.07 -21.10 11.32
C ASP A 205 3.88 -21.91 10.03
N ILE A 206 4.96 -22.52 9.55
CA ILE A 206 4.97 -23.32 8.33
C ILE A 206 5.78 -24.59 8.57
N LYS A 207 5.28 -25.71 8.07
CA LYS A 207 5.99 -26.98 8.10
C LYS A 207 5.86 -27.70 6.76
N HIS A 208 6.97 -28.27 6.33
CA HIS A 208 7.10 -29.18 5.19
C HIS A 208 7.33 -30.62 5.68
#